data_AF-A0A4Q9HNW2-F1
#
_entry.id   AF-A0A4Q9HNW2-F1
#
_cell.length_a   1.000
_cell.length_b   1.000
_cell.length_c   1.000
_cell.angle_alpha   90.00
_cell.angle_beta   90.00
_cell.angle_gamma   90.00
#
_symmetry.space_group_name_H-M   'P 1'
#
loop_
_entity.id
_entity.type
_entity.pdbx_description
1 polymer ?
#
loop_
_entity_poly.entity_id
_entity_poly.type
_entity_poly.pdbx_seq_one_letter_code
_entity_poly.pdbx_strand_id
1 'polypeptide(L)'
;MGRYGPVPHVPAGGGTPGGVAGAATASPVPSLPRSGRQGTPFALPDARGAPFALRYGRPHDRADQRGTVADAEFLTVLTTAGSEEAAQHLATTAVAQRLAACAQIDGPVRSVYRWQGKIENDAEWRVLYKTTAARYPELARHIEAVHPYDTPEIIATPITAGSDAYLSWLRTETMG
;
A
#
# COMPACT_ATOMS: atom_id res chain seq x y z
N MET A 1 36.34 -0.55 -0.39
CA MET A 1 36.77 0.87 -0.52
C MET A 1 36.51 1.32 -1.95
N GLY A 2 35.25 1.68 -2.26
CA GLY A 2 34.83 2.14 -3.60
C GLY A 2 34.67 3.65 -3.57
N ARG A 3 35.47 4.35 -4.39
CA ARG A 3 35.46 5.83 -4.48
C ARG A 3 34.42 6.25 -5.51
N TYR A 4 33.38 6.95 -5.10
CA TYR A 4 32.51 7.71 -6.01
C TYR A 4 33.26 8.98 -6.45
N GLY A 5 33.41 9.17 -7.76
CA GLY A 5 33.97 10.39 -8.36
C GLY A 5 32.97 11.56 -8.35
N PRO A 6 33.42 12.80 -8.64
CA PRO A 6 32.60 14.00 -8.48
C PRO A 6 31.54 14.14 -9.57
N VAL A 7 30.35 14.57 -9.15
CA VAL A 7 29.21 14.97 -9.99
C VAL A 7 29.48 16.34 -10.65
N PRO A 8 29.18 16.53 -11.95
CA PRO A 8 29.34 17.83 -12.60
C PRO A 8 28.21 18.80 -12.22
N HIS A 9 28.60 20.07 -12.04
CA HIS A 9 27.73 21.20 -11.74
C HIS A 9 26.98 21.65 -13.01
N VAL A 10 25.64 21.77 -12.93
CA VAL A 10 24.78 22.34 -13.99
C VAL A 10 24.32 23.74 -13.53
N PRO A 11 24.38 24.79 -14.37
CA PRO A 11 23.96 26.13 -13.97
C PRO A 11 22.43 26.29 -14.06
N ALA A 12 21.89 27.09 -13.14
CA ALA A 12 20.48 27.46 -13.06
C ALA A 12 20.09 28.40 -14.21
N GLY A 13 19.11 28.00 -15.00
CA GLY A 13 18.45 28.83 -16.02
C GLY A 13 16.95 28.87 -15.75
N GLY A 14 16.43 30.08 -15.52
CA GLY A 14 15.02 30.32 -15.22
C GLY A 14 14.11 30.24 -16.44
N GLY A 15 12.82 30.02 -16.16
CA GLY A 15 11.73 30.10 -17.12
C GLY A 15 10.43 29.53 -16.53
N THR A 16 9.52 30.41 -16.11
CA THR A 16 8.09 30.10 -16.00
C THR A 16 7.46 30.12 -17.40
N PRO A 17 6.44 29.29 -17.65
CA PRO A 17 5.08 29.84 -17.62
C PRO A 17 4.04 28.89 -16.99
N GLY A 18 2.93 29.49 -16.54
CA GLY A 18 1.84 28.82 -15.84
C GLY A 18 0.90 27.99 -16.71
N GLY A 19 -0.07 27.34 -16.04
CA GLY A 19 -1.17 26.65 -16.68
C GLY A 19 -1.78 25.55 -15.81
N VAL A 20 -2.68 25.96 -14.91
CA VAL A 20 -3.81 25.21 -14.34
C VAL A 20 -3.73 23.66 -14.34
N ALA A 21 -3.22 23.09 -13.25
CA ALA A 21 -3.53 21.70 -12.89
C ALA A 21 -4.80 21.71 -12.04
N GLY A 22 -5.88 21.17 -12.59
CA GLY A 22 -7.10 20.87 -11.83
C GLY A 22 -6.74 19.94 -10.67
N ALA A 23 -7.13 20.34 -9.45
CA ALA A 23 -7.03 19.49 -8.29
C ALA A 23 -7.76 18.18 -8.59
N ALA A 24 -7.01 17.11 -8.80
CA ALA A 24 -7.56 15.77 -8.76
C ALA A 24 -8.06 15.57 -7.34
N THR A 25 -9.38 15.73 -7.16
CA THR A 25 -10.04 15.30 -5.94
C THR A 25 -9.83 13.80 -5.87
N ALA A 26 -8.87 13.38 -5.04
CA ALA A 26 -8.79 12.02 -4.56
C ALA A 26 -10.20 11.65 -4.08
N SER A 27 -10.89 10.77 -4.80
CA SER A 27 -12.09 10.15 -4.27
C SER A 27 -11.63 9.40 -3.03
N PRO A 28 -12.04 9.79 -1.82
CA PRO A 28 -11.69 9.00 -0.65
C PRO A 28 -12.31 7.62 -0.84
N VAL A 29 -11.60 6.55 -0.46
CA VAL A 29 -12.30 5.38 0.07
C VAL A 29 -13.21 5.95 1.16
N PRO A 30 -14.55 5.94 1.00
CA PRO A 30 -15.32 6.87 1.81
C PRO A 30 -15.29 6.41 3.26
N SER A 31 -14.97 7.37 4.13
CA SER A 31 -15.18 7.33 5.57
C SER A 31 -16.36 6.44 5.95
N LEU A 32 -16.12 5.31 6.63
CA LEU A 32 -17.19 4.41 7.08
C LEU A 32 -18.10 5.15 8.08
N PRO A 33 -19.38 5.45 7.75
CA PRO A 33 -20.28 6.06 8.73
C PRO A 33 -20.86 4.98 9.67
N ARG A 34 -21.00 5.33 10.97
CA ARG A 34 -21.75 4.51 11.93
C ARG A 34 -23.21 4.36 11.46
N SER A 35 -23.70 3.12 11.55
CA SER A 35 -24.94 2.60 10.93
C SER A 35 -26.14 3.56 10.90
N GLY A 36 -26.72 3.75 9.71
CA GLY A 36 -27.96 4.50 9.52
C GLY A 36 -28.64 4.27 8.17
N ARG A 37 -29.32 3.11 8.04
CA ARG A 37 -30.53 2.80 7.24
C ARG A 37 -30.66 3.21 5.73
N GLN A 38 -30.65 2.16 4.90
CA GLN A 38 -31.53 1.77 3.76
C GLN A 38 -31.83 2.73 2.60
N GLY A 39 -31.41 2.31 1.39
CA GLY A 39 -31.93 2.72 0.08
C GLY A 39 -31.82 1.54 -0.91
N THR A 40 -32.83 1.38 -1.77
CA THR A 40 -33.17 0.20 -2.60
C THR A 40 -32.15 -0.19 -3.68
N PRO A 41 -32.04 -1.50 -4.06
CA PRO A 41 -31.08 -1.94 -5.06
C PRO A 41 -31.58 -1.74 -6.51
N PHE A 42 -30.65 -1.37 -7.39
CA PHE A 42 -30.79 -1.42 -8.84
C PHE A 42 -30.69 -2.88 -9.32
N ALA A 43 -31.64 -3.31 -10.14
CA ALA A 43 -31.73 -4.69 -10.65
C ALA A 43 -30.69 -4.98 -11.75
N LEU A 44 -30.03 -6.13 -11.67
CA LEU A 44 -29.27 -6.74 -12.77
C LEU A 44 -30.21 -7.56 -13.66
N PRO A 45 -29.96 -7.68 -14.98
CA PRO A 45 -30.78 -8.52 -15.84
C PRO A 45 -30.50 -10.02 -15.60
N ASP A 46 -31.61 -10.78 -15.59
CA ASP A 46 -31.78 -12.21 -15.89
C ASP A 46 -30.51 -13.09 -15.81
N ALA A 47 -30.34 -13.79 -14.68
CA ALA A 47 -29.43 -14.91 -14.53
C ALA A 47 -30.18 -16.25 -14.71
N ARG A 48 -30.48 -16.62 -15.95
CA ARG A 48 -30.82 -18.02 -16.28
C ARG A 48 -29.55 -18.81 -16.61
N GLY A 49 -29.12 -19.61 -15.64
CA GLY A 49 -28.21 -20.75 -15.87
C GLY A 49 -27.04 -20.85 -14.91
N ALA A 50 -27.30 -21.20 -13.64
CA ALA A 50 -26.30 -21.93 -12.85
C ALA A 50 -26.40 -23.41 -13.24
N PRO A 51 -25.26 -24.10 -13.46
CA PRO A 51 -24.56 -24.63 -12.30
C PRO A 51 -23.04 -24.58 -12.47
N PHE A 52 -22.36 -23.72 -11.70
CA PHE A 52 -20.93 -23.90 -11.45
C PHE A 52 -20.74 -24.53 -10.08
N ALA A 53 -21.08 -25.82 -10.01
CA ALA A 53 -20.61 -26.69 -8.95
C ALA A 53 -19.15 -27.07 -9.27
N LEU A 54 -18.18 -26.28 -8.79
CA LEU A 54 -16.80 -26.76 -8.76
C LEU A 54 -16.66 -27.75 -7.62
N ARG A 55 -16.55 -29.01 -8.02
CA ARG A 55 -16.03 -30.10 -7.20
C ARG A 55 -14.58 -29.79 -6.84
N TYR A 56 -14.32 -29.45 -5.58
CA TYR A 56 -12.95 -29.46 -5.06
C TYR A 56 -12.45 -30.91 -5.03
N GLY A 57 -11.40 -31.16 -5.81
CA GLY A 57 -10.65 -32.42 -5.80
C GLY A 57 -10.01 -32.70 -4.44
N ARG A 58 -9.75 -33.98 -4.17
CA ARG A 58 -9.21 -34.53 -2.92
C ARG A 58 -7.84 -33.95 -2.50
N PRO A 59 -7.47 -34.09 -1.21
CA PRO A 59 -6.30 -33.46 -0.62
C PRO A 59 -5.01 -34.08 -1.16
N HIS A 60 -4.10 -33.25 -1.67
CA HIS A 60 -2.70 -33.62 -1.73
C HIS A 60 -2.11 -33.55 -0.31
N ASP A 61 -1.32 -34.57 0.01
CA ASP A 61 -0.83 -34.89 1.33
C ASP A 61 -0.15 -33.73 2.07
N ARG A 62 -0.39 -33.72 3.37
CA ARG A 62 0.16 -32.78 4.36
C ARG A 62 1.67 -32.96 4.48
N ALA A 63 2.42 -31.94 4.10
CA ALA A 63 3.66 -31.58 4.77
C ALA A 63 3.56 -30.11 5.19
N ASP A 64 3.25 -29.95 6.49
CA ASP A 64 3.70 -28.87 7.36
C ASP A 64 4.31 -27.63 6.68
N GLN A 65 3.52 -26.55 6.51
CA GLN A 65 4.00 -25.16 6.55
C GLN A 65 2.87 -24.21 6.99
N ARG A 66 2.49 -24.27 8.27
CA ARG A 66 1.92 -23.07 8.92
C ARG A 66 3.08 -22.18 9.34
N GLY A 67 3.78 -21.61 8.36
CA GLY A 67 4.46 -20.34 8.58
C GLY A 67 3.37 -19.30 8.74
N THR A 68 2.79 -19.21 9.93
CA THR A 68 1.95 -18.06 10.26
C THR A 68 2.81 -16.81 10.10
N VAL A 69 2.21 -15.69 9.68
CA VAL A 69 2.84 -14.36 9.63
C VAL A 69 3.60 -14.04 10.93
N ALA A 70 3.24 -14.70 12.04
CA ALA A 70 3.84 -14.61 13.37
C ALA A 70 5.37 -14.83 13.43
N ASP A 71 5.99 -15.58 12.50
CA ASP A 71 7.43 -15.93 12.62
C ASP A 71 8.35 -15.18 11.64
N ALA A 72 7.79 -14.36 10.74
CA ALA A 72 8.61 -13.62 9.78
C ALA A 72 9.32 -12.44 10.44
N GLU A 73 10.64 -12.34 10.31
CA GLU A 73 11.39 -11.20 10.84
C GLU A 73 11.14 -9.91 10.03
N PHE A 74 10.99 -10.04 8.71
CA PHE A 74 10.90 -8.93 7.77
C PHE A 74 9.58 -8.94 7.03
N LEU A 75 9.04 -7.75 6.76
CA LEU A 75 7.75 -7.54 6.11
C LEU A 75 7.87 -6.55 4.97
N THR A 76 7.14 -6.80 3.90
CA THR A 76 6.63 -5.72 3.04
C THR A 76 5.27 -5.27 3.56
N VAL A 77 5.04 -3.97 3.63
CA VAL A 77 3.73 -3.41 4.01
C VAL A 77 3.23 -2.53 2.90
N LEU A 78 1.98 -2.71 2.50
CA LEU A 78 1.35 -2.03 1.37
C LEU A 78 0.19 -1.15 1.87
N THR A 79 0.11 0.07 1.31
CA THR A 79 -1.06 0.97 1.36
C THR A 79 -1.25 1.63 0.00
N THR A 80 -2.41 2.24 -0.24
CA THR A 80 -2.67 3.13 -1.38
C THR A 80 -3.13 4.50 -0.90
N ALA A 81 -2.83 5.55 -1.66
CA ALA A 81 -3.27 6.91 -1.39
C ALA A 81 -3.81 7.58 -2.65
N GLY A 82 -4.76 8.50 -2.51
CA GLY A 82 -5.45 9.11 -3.64
C GLY A 82 -4.66 10.18 -4.41
N SER A 83 -3.44 10.51 -3.97
CA SER A 83 -2.55 11.44 -4.69
C SER A 83 -1.07 11.09 -4.50
N GLU A 84 -0.22 11.59 -5.41
CA GLU A 84 1.23 11.41 -5.34
C GLU A 84 1.80 12.08 -4.09
N GLU A 85 1.31 13.26 -3.75
CA GLU A 85 1.76 14.03 -2.59
C GLU A 85 1.45 13.31 -1.28
N ALA A 86 0.24 12.73 -1.18
CA ALA A 86 -0.14 11.92 -0.01
C ALA A 86 0.75 10.67 0.11
N ALA A 87 1.00 9.97 -1.00
CA ALA A 87 1.90 8.82 -1.04
C ALA A 87 3.34 9.20 -0.63
N GLN A 88 3.85 10.33 -1.14
CA GLN A 88 5.16 10.86 -0.80
C GLN A 88 5.24 11.24 0.68
N HIS A 89 4.20 11.87 1.23
CA HIS A 89 4.16 12.24 2.65
C HIS A 89 4.14 10.99 3.56
N LEU A 90 3.32 10.00 3.24
CA LEU A 90 3.25 8.72 3.93
C LEU A 90 4.61 7.97 3.90
N ALA A 91 5.26 7.94 2.74
CA ALA A 91 6.56 7.30 2.58
C ALA A 91 7.66 8.01 3.39
N THR A 92 7.79 9.33 3.22
CA THR A 92 8.86 10.13 3.82
C THR A 92 8.78 10.16 5.35
N THR A 93 7.58 10.34 5.91
CA THR A 93 7.40 10.42 7.37
C THR A 93 7.61 9.08 8.08
N ALA A 94 7.24 7.97 7.45
CA ALA A 94 7.48 6.63 8.00
C ALA A 94 8.99 6.29 8.02
N VAL A 95 9.71 6.63 6.94
CA VAL A 95 11.16 6.41 6.86
C VAL A 95 11.91 7.35 7.81
N ALA A 96 11.52 8.63 7.89
CA ALA A 96 12.14 9.60 8.80
C ALA A 96 12.03 9.18 10.28
N GLN A 97 10.95 8.49 10.65
CA GLN A 97 10.73 7.95 12.00
C GLN A 97 11.31 6.54 12.21
N ARG A 98 12.04 5.98 11.21
CA ARG A 98 12.59 4.62 11.27
C ARG A 98 11.56 3.51 11.48
N LEU A 99 10.31 3.76 11.08
CA LEU A 99 9.23 2.77 11.10
C LEU A 99 9.32 1.83 9.90
N ALA A 100 9.98 2.27 8.84
CA ALA A 100 10.37 1.47 7.68
C ALA A 100 11.77 1.89 7.23
N ALA A 101 12.58 0.93 6.75
CA ALA A 101 13.91 1.22 6.23
C ALA A 101 13.85 1.94 4.88
N CYS A 102 12.88 1.58 4.04
CA CYS A 102 12.54 2.28 2.82
C CYS A 102 11.09 2.08 2.42
N ALA A 103 10.65 2.90 1.46
CA ALA A 103 9.39 2.77 0.76
C ALA A 103 9.61 2.93 -0.74
N GLN A 104 8.79 2.26 -1.54
CA GLN A 104 8.64 2.51 -2.97
C GLN A 104 7.27 3.10 -3.22
N ILE A 105 7.16 4.00 -4.19
CA ILE A 105 5.90 4.61 -4.61
C ILE A 105 5.69 4.24 -6.07
N ASP A 106 4.60 3.54 -6.36
CA ASP A 106 4.18 3.19 -7.72
C ASP A 106 2.88 3.92 -8.04
N GLY A 107 2.78 4.51 -9.23
CA GLY A 107 1.52 5.09 -9.66
C GLY A 107 1.60 5.87 -10.98
N PRO A 108 0.44 6.30 -11.50
CA PRO A 108 -0.90 5.98 -10.96
C PRO A 108 -1.30 4.51 -11.23
N VAL A 109 -1.96 3.88 -10.25
CA VAL A 109 -2.66 2.59 -10.38
C VAL A 109 -4.17 2.81 -10.46
N ARG A 110 -4.93 1.79 -10.91
CA ARG A 110 -6.40 1.81 -10.87
C ARG A 110 -6.91 0.88 -9.77
N SER A 111 -7.61 1.46 -8.80
CA SER A 111 -8.29 0.73 -7.75
C SER A 111 -9.75 0.55 -8.12
N VAL A 112 -10.19 -0.71 -8.23
CA VAL A 112 -11.57 -1.07 -8.57
C VAL A 112 -12.17 -1.80 -7.40
N TYR A 113 -13.23 -1.24 -6.82
CA TYR A 113 -13.83 -1.77 -5.59
C TYR A 113 -15.34 -1.55 -5.59
N ARG A 114 -16.05 -2.20 -4.67
CA ARG A 114 -17.49 -1.99 -4.49
C ARG A 114 -17.73 -1.05 -3.31
N TRP A 115 -18.48 0.01 -3.55
CA TRP A 115 -18.89 0.96 -2.52
C TRP A 115 -20.36 1.34 -2.68
N GLN A 116 -21.11 1.34 -1.57
CA GLN A 116 -22.56 1.65 -1.57
C GLN A 116 -23.36 0.94 -2.69
N GLY A 117 -23.02 -0.32 -2.96
CA GLY A 117 -23.67 -1.15 -3.98
C GLY A 117 -23.18 -0.91 -5.42
N LYS A 118 -22.37 0.11 -5.67
CA LYS A 118 -21.80 0.44 -6.99
C LYS A 118 -20.36 -0.04 -7.11
N ILE A 119 -19.91 -0.25 -8.34
CA ILE A 119 -18.49 -0.47 -8.63
C ILE A 119 -17.86 0.90 -8.87
N GLU A 120 -16.86 1.22 -8.06
CA GLU A 120 -16.07 2.43 -8.17
C GLU A 120 -14.74 2.12 -8.87
N ASN A 121 -14.12 3.15 -9.41
CA ASN A 121 -12.86 3.05 -10.12
C ASN A 121 -12.07 4.35 -9.92
N ASP A 122 -11.02 4.30 -9.10
CA ASP A 122 -10.22 5.47 -8.72
C ASP A 122 -8.75 5.36 -9.15
N ALA A 123 -8.12 6.51 -9.37
CA ALA A 123 -6.68 6.60 -9.59
C ALA A 123 -6.01 6.71 -8.23
N GLU A 124 -5.04 5.87 -7.94
CA GLU A 124 -4.31 5.89 -6.67
C GLU A 124 -2.80 5.72 -6.88
N TRP A 125 -2.07 5.93 -5.81
CA TRP A 125 -0.64 5.72 -5.71
C TRP A 125 -0.38 4.68 -4.63
N ARG A 126 0.32 3.61 -4.98
CA ARG A 126 0.66 2.53 -4.06
C ARG A 126 1.97 2.84 -3.36
N VAL A 127 2.00 2.69 -2.04
CA VAL A 127 3.23 2.77 -1.24
C VAL A 127 3.56 1.39 -0.70
N LEU A 128 4.78 0.93 -0.95
CA LEU A 128 5.30 -0.36 -0.50
C LEU A 128 6.51 -0.18 0.43
N TYR A 129 6.29 -0.32 1.72
CA TYR A 129 7.30 -0.24 2.77
C TYR A 129 8.07 -1.56 2.93
N LYS A 130 9.30 -1.47 3.43
CA LYS A 130 10.09 -2.61 3.91
C LYS A 130 10.49 -2.34 5.35
N THR A 131 10.09 -3.23 6.24
CA THR A 131 10.27 -3.07 7.69
C THR A 131 10.45 -4.42 8.38
N THR A 132 10.72 -4.39 9.68
CA THR A 132 10.72 -5.59 10.53
C THR A 132 9.33 -5.84 11.10
N ALA A 133 9.03 -7.09 11.44
CA ALA A 133 7.77 -7.44 12.12
C ALA A 133 7.63 -6.72 13.47
N ALA A 134 8.74 -6.46 14.16
CA ALA A 134 8.74 -5.69 15.40
C ALA A 134 8.22 -4.25 15.22
N ARG A 135 8.48 -3.62 14.06
CA ARG A 135 8.03 -2.26 13.75
C ARG A 135 6.64 -2.15 13.16
N TYR A 136 6.07 -3.26 12.69
CA TYR A 136 4.76 -3.23 12.05
C TYR A 136 3.66 -2.54 12.88
N PRO A 137 3.51 -2.79 14.20
CA PRO A 137 2.47 -2.11 14.99
C PRO A 137 2.64 -0.59 15.07
N GLU A 138 3.86 -0.07 15.02
CA GLU A 138 4.13 1.37 15.00
C GLU A 138 3.92 1.95 13.59
N LEU A 139 4.38 1.24 12.56
CA LEU A 139 4.17 1.63 11.17
C LEU A 139 2.67 1.70 10.82
N ALA A 140 1.88 0.69 11.20
CA ALA A 140 0.45 0.66 10.94
C ALA A 140 -0.27 1.84 11.60
N ARG A 141 0.02 2.11 12.89
CA ARG A 141 -0.54 3.27 13.61
C ARG A 141 -0.13 4.60 12.98
N HIS A 142 1.11 4.71 12.51
CA HIS A 142 1.58 5.90 11.80
C HIS A 142 0.83 6.10 10.48
N ILE A 143 0.65 5.03 9.69
CA ILE A 143 -0.13 5.08 8.45
C ILE A 143 -1.55 5.53 8.79
N GLU A 144 -2.25 4.89 9.73
CA GLU A 144 -3.61 5.28 10.16
C GLU A 144 -3.71 6.75 10.59
N ALA A 145 -2.72 7.26 11.33
CA ALA A 145 -2.73 8.62 11.84
C ALA A 145 -2.49 9.69 10.76
N VAL A 146 -1.74 9.35 9.71
CA VAL A 146 -1.36 10.29 8.64
C VAL A 146 -2.22 10.14 7.38
N HIS A 147 -2.90 8.99 7.22
CA HIS A 147 -3.63 8.70 6.00
C HIS A 147 -4.81 9.65 5.79
N PRO A 148 -5.04 10.14 4.56
CA PRO A 148 -6.25 10.90 4.23
C PRO A 148 -7.56 10.08 4.27
N TYR A 149 -7.47 8.76 4.39
CA TYR A 149 -8.64 7.87 4.38
C TYR A 149 -8.90 7.38 5.81
N ASP A 150 -10.16 7.30 6.21
CA ASP A 150 -10.54 6.80 7.54
C ASP A 150 -10.19 5.31 7.73
N THR A 151 -10.17 4.54 6.64
CA THR A 151 -9.85 3.11 6.68
C THR A 151 -8.88 2.81 5.54
N PRO A 152 -7.58 3.09 5.73
CA PRO A 152 -6.58 2.81 4.72
C PRO A 152 -6.38 1.31 4.53
N GLU A 153 -6.00 0.91 3.33
CA GLU A 153 -5.47 -0.43 3.08
C GLU A 153 -4.12 -0.57 3.80
N ILE A 154 -3.96 -1.51 4.73
CA ILE A 154 -2.67 -1.80 5.36
C ILE A 154 -2.47 -3.32 5.38
N ILE A 155 -1.75 -3.83 4.39
CA ILE A 155 -1.50 -5.27 4.24
C ILE A 155 -0.03 -5.56 4.42
N ALA A 156 0.31 -6.50 5.31
CA ALA A 156 1.67 -6.97 5.52
C ALA A 156 1.88 -8.35 4.90
N THR A 157 2.98 -8.52 4.16
CA THR A 157 3.41 -9.81 3.58
C THR A 157 4.81 -10.16 4.08
N PRO A 158 5.05 -11.42 4.51
CA PRO A 158 6.39 -11.89 4.89
C PRO A 158 7.42 -11.76 3.77
N ILE A 159 8.60 -11.24 4.11
CA ILE A 159 9.81 -11.40 3.29
C ILE A 159 10.51 -12.68 3.77
N THR A 160 10.42 -13.74 2.98
CA THR A 160 10.98 -15.06 3.34
C THR A 160 12.44 -15.23 2.94
N ALA A 161 12.95 -14.39 2.04
CA ALA A 161 14.33 -14.38 1.59
C ALA A 161 14.75 -13.01 1.06
N GLY A 162 16.04 -12.70 1.17
CA GLY A 162 16.68 -11.49 0.67
C GLY A 162 18.20 -11.65 0.77
N SER A 163 18.98 -10.71 0.22
CA SER A 163 20.42 -10.75 0.44
C SER A 163 20.76 -10.38 1.89
N ASP A 164 21.74 -11.07 2.48
CA ASP A 164 22.14 -10.85 3.88
C ASP A 164 22.47 -9.37 4.16
N ALA A 165 23.19 -8.73 3.24
CA ALA A 165 23.54 -7.32 3.35
C ALA A 165 22.30 -6.40 3.38
N TYR A 166 21.27 -6.69 2.56
CA TYR A 166 20.07 -5.88 2.51
C TYR A 166 19.20 -6.07 3.75
N LEU A 167 19.01 -7.32 4.19
CA LEU A 167 18.25 -7.62 5.40
C LEU A 167 18.93 -7.07 6.67
N SER A 168 20.27 -7.12 6.72
CA SER A 168 21.04 -6.49 7.80
C SER A 168 20.87 -4.97 7.81
N TRP A 169 20.89 -4.32 6.64
CA TRP A 169 20.64 -2.88 6.53
C TRP A 169 19.21 -2.52 6.95
N LEU A 170 18.21 -3.27 6.48
CA LEU A 170 16.80 -3.10 6.84
C LEU A 170 16.62 -3.18 8.37
N ARG A 171 17.22 -4.19 9.00
CA ARG A 171 17.23 -4.32 10.47
C ARG A 171 17.83 -3.09 11.12
N THR A 172 19.01 -2.65 10.66
CA THR A 172 19.75 -1.50 11.23
C THR A 172 18.95 -0.20 11.14
N GLU A 173 18.35 0.11 9.99
CA GLU A 173 17.58 1.34 9.78
C GLU A 173 16.25 1.37 10.53
N THR A 174 15.83 0.23 11.09
CA THR A 174 14.60 0.11 11.88
C THR A 174 14.87 -0.18 13.36
N MET A 175 16.13 -0.07 13.81
CA MET A 175 16.48 -0.10 15.24
C MET A 175 16.08 1.21 15.92
N GLY A 176 15.41 1.09 17.07
CA GLY A 176 14.83 2.19 17.84
C GLY A 176 14.16 1.68 19.10
#